data_AF-A0A5P9XNV5-F1
#
_entry.id   AF-A0A5P9XNV5-F1
#
_cell.length_a   1.000
_cell.length_b   1.000
_cell.length_c   1.000
_cell.angle_alpha   90.00
_cell.angle_beta   90.00
_cell.angle_gamma   90.00
#
_symmetry.space_group_name_H-M   'P 1'
#
loop_
_entity.id
_entity.type
_entity.pdbx_description
1 polymer ?
#
loop_
_entity_poly.entity_id
_entity_poly.type
_entity_poly.pdbx_seq_one_letter_code
_entity_poly.pdbx_strand_id
1 'polypeptide(L)'
;MDIQHIMRVVDASFAARQSIEKALREIDRRALNAMVLVKRHGNALAGYGVVAQAFRERAAILKTSASHLQESIAPLIEAYMRILQHQRFAQSFQEMLSDSPIHGKACPNLISTQNTWQKVIQQEEVEAVKILGHLLETVQQLQEGIEEQEYVVTNGRIEAALAERTGAPLMRVSRDMGEAVRTVAQAIRSYRHQLESLEHESSTRL
;
A
#
# COMPACT_ATOMS: atom_id res chain seq x y z
N MET A 1 -7.22 14.64 14.81
CA MET A 1 -6.35 13.98 13.81
C MET A 1 -5.15 14.87 13.58
N ASP A 2 -3.94 14.35 13.53
CA ASP A 2 -2.74 15.17 13.28
C ASP A 2 -2.38 15.12 11.79
N ILE A 3 -2.16 16.29 11.18
CA ILE A 3 -1.67 16.42 9.80
C ILE A 3 -0.36 15.66 9.61
N GLN A 4 0.45 15.52 10.67
CA GLN A 4 1.67 14.73 10.64
C GLN A 4 1.40 13.25 10.37
N HIS A 5 0.29 12.69 10.86
CA HIS A 5 -0.02 11.27 10.67
C HIS A 5 -0.49 11.00 9.24
N ILE A 6 -1.31 11.88 8.67
CA ILE A 6 -1.70 11.81 7.25
C ILE A 6 -0.45 11.88 6.38
N MET A 7 0.46 12.82 6.64
CA MET A 7 1.71 12.94 5.88
C MET A 7 2.58 11.68 5.97
N ARG A 8 2.65 11.00 7.13
CA ARG A 8 3.36 9.71 7.25
C ARG A 8 2.73 8.63 6.37
N VAL A 9 1.41 8.57 6.27
CA VAL A 9 0.71 7.62 5.39
C VAL A 9 1.02 7.92 3.92
N VAL A 10 1.03 9.21 3.55
CA VAL A 10 1.42 9.65 2.20
C VAL A 10 2.86 9.24 1.88
N ASP A 11 3.80 9.57 2.76
CA ASP A 11 5.22 9.24 2.59
C ASP A 11 5.43 7.72 2.50
N ALA A 12 4.74 6.94 3.35
CA ALA A 12 4.78 5.48 3.32
C ALA A 12 4.21 4.92 2.02
N SER A 13 3.13 5.49 1.48
CA SER A 13 2.55 5.11 0.19
C SER A 13 3.54 5.34 -0.96
N PHE A 14 4.17 6.52 -1.00
CA PHE A 14 5.18 6.84 -2.01
C PHE A 14 6.42 5.95 -1.90
N ALA A 15 6.92 5.73 -0.68
CA ALA A 15 8.06 4.87 -0.43
C ALA A 15 7.76 3.40 -0.82
N ALA A 16 6.56 2.92 -0.50
CA ALA A 16 6.12 1.58 -0.88
C ALA A 16 6.07 1.44 -2.40
N ARG A 17 5.43 2.38 -3.09
CA ARG A 17 5.38 2.43 -4.56
C ARG A 17 6.77 2.34 -5.18
N GLN A 18 7.67 3.23 -4.78
CA GLN A 18 9.00 3.29 -5.38
C GLN A 18 9.76 1.97 -5.17
N SER A 19 9.62 1.38 -3.98
CA SER A 19 10.22 0.09 -3.65
C SER A 19 9.64 -1.04 -4.49
N ILE A 20 8.31 -1.08 -4.65
CA ILE A 20 7.61 -2.07 -5.47
C ILE A 20 8.03 -1.95 -6.94
N GLU A 21 7.95 -0.75 -7.52
CA GLU A 21 8.31 -0.52 -8.92
C GLU A 21 9.76 -0.93 -9.21
N LYS A 22 10.69 -0.55 -8.33
CA LYS A 22 12.11 -0.89 -8.49
C LYS A 22 12.31 -2.41 -8.43
N ALA A 23 11.77 -3.06 -7.41
CA ALA A 23 11.94 -4.50 -7.21
C ALA A 23 11.27 -5.32 -8.33
N LEU A 24 10.07 -4.94 -8.79
CA LEU A 24 9.39 -5.61 -9.90
C LEU A 24 10.17 -5.47 -11.22
N ARG A 25 10.78 -4.30 -11.49
CA ARG A 25 11.69 -4.13 -12.64
C ARG A 25 12.92 -5.03 -12.53
N GLU A 26 13.48 -5.17 -11.33
CA GLU A 26 14.62 -6.06 -11.11
C GLU A 26 14.24 -7.54 -11.30
N ILE A 27 13.05 -7.95 -10.84
CA ILE A 27 12.51 -9.29 -11.06
C ILE A 27 12.35 -9.58 -12.56
N ASP A 28 11.72 -8.66 -13.31
CA ASP A 28 11.52 -8.84 -14.76
C ASP A 28 12.86 -8.95 -15.51
N ARG A 29 13.82 -8.05 -15.22
CA ARG A 29 15.16 -8.10 -15.82
C ARG A 29 15.88 -9.42 -15.52
N ARG A 30 15.80 -9.90 -14.27
CA ARG A 30 16.44 -11.15 -13.84
C ARG A 30 15.77 -12.37 -14.47
N ALA A 31 14.45 -12.36 -14.58
CA ALA A 31 13.70 -13.42 -15.23
C ALA A 31 14.04 -13.51 -16.71
N LEU A 32 14.15 -12.37 -17.40
CA LEU A 32 14.59 -12.32 -18.79
C LEU A 32 15.99 -12.91 -18.98
N ASN A 33 16.94 -12.56 -18.11
CA ASN A 33 18.28 -13.14 -18.14
C ASN A 33 18.27 -14.65 -17.94
N ALA A 34 17.43 -15.15 -17.02
CA ALA A 34 17.21 -16.57 -16.83
C ALA A 34 16.63 -17.24 -18.09
N MET A 35 15.62 -16.64 -18.74
CA MET A 35 15.05 -17.17 -19.99
C MET A 35 16.10 -17.25 -21.10
N VAL A 36 17.03 -16.30 -21.19
CA VAL A 36 18.16 -16.35 -22.14
C VAL A 36 19.09 -17.53 -21.83
N LEU A 37 19.40 -17.78 -20.55
CA LEU A 37 20.20 -18.95 -20.16
C LEU A 37 19.49 -20.25 -20.49
N VAL A 38 18.18 -20.34 -20.21
CA VAL A 38 17.35 -21.50 -20.56
C VAL A 38 17.39 -21.76 -22.07
N LYS A 39 17.23 -20.72 -22.90
CA LYS A 39 17.32 -20.85 -24.36
C LYS A 39 18.69 -21.34 -24.84
N ARG A 40 19.78 -20.97 -24.17
CA ARG A 40 21.14 -21.40 -24.53
C ARG A 40 21.44 -22.86 -24.15
N HIS A 41 20.83 -23.36 -23.09
CA HIS A 41 21.06 -24.72 -22.59
C HIS A 41 19.93 -25.71 -22.97
N GLY A 42 18.88 -25.23 -23.63
CA GLY A 42 17.81 -26.05 -24.19
C GLY A 42 17.05 -26.84 -23.14
N ASN A 43 16.74 -28.11 -23.45
CA ASN A 43 15.89 -28.97 -22.62
C ASN A 43 16.44 -29.21 -21.21
N ALA A 44 17.76 -29.05 -20.99
CA ALA A 44 18.37 -29.23 -19.69
C ALA A 44 17.86 -28.23 -18.62
N LEU A 45 17.31 -27.09 -19.04
CA LEU A 45 16.80 -26.05 -18.14
C LEU A 45 15.31 -25.73 -18.37
N ALA A 46 14.56 -26.62 -19.03
CA ALA A 46 13.16 -26.37 -19.39
C ALA A 46 12.28 -26.09 -18.15
N GLY A 47 12.47 -26.83 -17.05
CA GLY A 47 11.74 -26.63 -15.79
C GLY A 47 11.95 -25.23 -15.21
N TYR A 48 13.20 -24.75 -15.17
CA TYR A 48 13.48 -23.37 -14.78
C TYR A 48 12.89 -22.35 -15.76
N GLY A 49 12.77 -22.67 -17.05
CA GLY A 49 12.09 -21.83 -18.04
C GLY A 49 10.65 -21.51 -17.67
N VAL A 50 9.89 -22.52 -17.22
CA VAL A 50 8.51 -22.35 -16.73
C VAL A 50 8.49 -21.43 -15.51
N VAL A 51 9.41 -21.62 -14.58
CA VAL A 51 9.53 -20.77 -13.38
C VAL A 51 9.88 -19.32 -13.75
N ALA A 52 10.82 -19.13 -14.67
CA ALA A 52 11.22 -17.80 -15.17
C ALA A 52 10.05 -17.06 -15.81
N GLN A 53 9.17 -17.77 -16.52
CA GLN A 53 7.96 -17.19 -17.08
C GLN A 53 6.94 -16.83 -15.98
N ALA A 54 6.69 -17.74 -15.04
CA ALA A 54 5.79 -17.50 -13.92
C ALA A 54 6.20 -16.26 -13.10
N PHE A 55 7.51 -16.06 -12.88
CA PHE A 55 8.02 -14.85 -12.22
C PHE A 55 7.60 -13.56 -12.92
N ARG A 56 7.62 -13.53 -14.26
CA ARG A 56 7.28 -12.34 -15.04
C ARG A 56 5.79 -12.08 -15.03
N GLU A 57 5.00 -13.11 -15.24
CA GLU A 57 3.53 -13.01 -15.23
C GLU A 57 3.04 -12.48 -13.89
N ARG A 58 3.53 -13.04 -12.78
CA ARG A 58 3.18 -12.58 -11.43
C ARG A 58 3.74 -11.20 -11.11
N ALA A 59 4.96 -10.87 -11.54
CA ALA A 59 5.50 -9.52 -11.37
C ALA A 59 4.68 -8.47 -12.14
N ALA A 60 4.14 -8.83 -13.31
CA ALA A 60 3.24 -7.96 -14.06
C ALA A 60 1.90 -7.75 -13.33
N ILE A 61 1.31 -8.81 -12.78
CA ILE A 61 0.08 -8.73 -11.97
C ILE A 61 0.32 -7.82 -10.75
N LEU A 62 1.38 -8.07 -9.98
CA LEU A 62 1.75 -7.25 -8.83
C LEU A 62 1.95 -5.77 -9.19
N LYS A 63 2.52 -5.50 -10.37
CA LYS A 63 2.71 -4.12 -10.86
C LYS A 63 1.36 -3.42 -11.08
N THR A 64 0.41 -4.11 -11.72
CA THR A 64 -0.93 -3.57 -11.98
C THR A 64 -1.70 -3.35 -10.68
N SER A 65 -1.65 -4.30 -9.74
CA SER A 65 -2.27 -4.12 -8.42
C SER A 65 -1.64 -2.96 -7.64
N ALA A 66 -0.32 -2.79 -7.73
CA ALA A 66 0.38 -1.68 -7.08
C ALA A 66 0.10 -0.30 -7.71
N SER A 67 -0.31 -0.23 -8.99
CA SER A 67 -0.78 1.03 -9.57
C SER A 67 -2.15 1.43 -9.03
N HIS A 68 -3.08 0.48 -8.87
CA HIS A 68 -4.40 0.77 -8.31
C HIS A 68 -4.34 1.28 -6.88
N LEU A 69 -3.42 0.76 -6.07
CA LEU A 69 -3.17 1.25 -4.71
C LEU A 69 -2.86 2.77 -4.66
N GLN A 70 -2.23 3.33 -5.69
CA GLN A 70 -1.96 4.77 -5.76
C GLN A 70 -3.18 5.59 -6.14
N GLU A 71 -4.03 5.05 -7.01
CA GLU A 71 -5.29 5.71 -7.37
C GLU A 71 -6.19 5.80 -6.14
N SER A 72 -6.12 4.82 -5.24
CA SER A 72 -6.92 4.76 -4.03
C SER A 72 -6.42 5.65 -2.88
N ILE A 73 -5.14 6.05 -2.83
CA ILE A 73 -4.61 6.87 -1.73
C ILE A 73 -5.01 8.35 -1.80
N ALA A 74 -5.12 8.90 -3.02
CA ALA A 74 -5.46 10.32 -3.21
C ALA A 74 -6.84 10.67 -2.63
N PRO A 75 -7.92 9.89 -2.89
CA PRO A 75 -9.23 10.12 -2.26
C PRO A 75 -9.18 10.08 -0.74
N LEU A 76 -8.33 9.21 -0.15
CA LEU A 76 -8.18 9.13 1.30
C LEU A 76 -7.57 10.42 1.87
N ILE A 77 -6.51 10.92 1.24
CA ILE A 77 -5.86 12.18 1.64
C ILE A 77 -6.84 13.34 1.54
N GLU A 78 -7.59 13.43 0.43
CA GLU A 78 -8.59 14.48 0.23
C GLU A 78 -9.70 14.44 1.27
N ALA A 79 -10.22 13.24 1.59
CA ALA A 79 -11.21 13.06 2.65
C ALA A 79 -10.69 13.56 4.00
N TYR A 80 -9.47 13.17 4.39
CA TYR A 80 -8.91 13.61 5.68
C TYR A 80 -8.54 15.09 5.72
N MET A 81 -8.12 15.69 4.60
CA MET A 81 -7.89 17.13 4.52
C MET A 81 -9.18 17.92 4.71
N ARG A 82 -10.31 17.46 4.14
CA ARG A 82 -11.63 18.06 4.36
C ARG A 82 -12.05 17.95 5.83
N ILE A 83 -11.90 16.77 6.43
CA ILE A 83 -12.20 16.54 7.87
C ILE A 83 -11.40 17.50 8.74
N LEU A 84 -10.08 17.63 8.50
CA LEU A 84 -9.22 18.54 9.26
C LEU A 84 -9.64 20.01 9.11
N GLN A 85 -9.99 20.43 7.89
CA GLN A 85 -10.46 21.78 7.63
C GLN A 85 -11.76 22.06 8.40
N HIS A 86 -12.72 21.16 8.34
CA HIS A 86 -14.01 21.30 9.02
C HIS A 86 -13.87 21.24 10.55
N GLN A 87 -12.98 20.39 11.07
CA GLN A 87 -12.66 20.35 12.51
C GLN A 87 -12.11 21.69 12.99
N ARG A 88 -11.23 22.34 12.22
CA ARG A 88 -10.72 23.69 12.56
C ARG A 88 -11.83 24.74 12.58
N PHE A 89 -12.76 24.70 11.62
CA PHE A 89 -13.90 25.61 11.64
C PHE A 89 -14.81 25.37 12.85
N ALA A 90 -15.15 24.12 13.15
CA ALA A 90 -15.97 23.77 14.30
C ALA A 90 -15.33 24.24 15.63
N GLN A 91 -14.00 24.09 15.77
CA GLN A 91 -13.26 24.57 16.93
C GLN A 91 -13.29 26.11 17.04
N SER A 92 -13.08 26.82 15.93
CA SER A 92 -13.16 28.29 15.91
C SER A 92 -14.53 28.81 16.37
N PHE A 93 -15.62 28.14 15.97
CA PHE A 93 -16.97 28.47 16.46
C PHE A 93 -17.14 28.16 17.95
N GLN A 94 -16.55 27.07 18.45
CA GLN A 94 -16.59 26.71 19.87
C GLN A 94 -15.83 27.73 20.73
N GLU A 95 -14.67 28.19 20.28
CA GLU A 95 -13.89 29.24 20.95
C GLU A 95 -14.68 30.56 20.99
N MET A 96 -15.31 30.95 19.88
CA MET A 96 -16.15 32.16 19.82
C MET A 96 -17.38 32.09 20.74
N LEU A 97 -17.97 30.90 20.92
CA LEU A 97 -19.05 30.67 21.89
C LEU A 97 -18.56 30.76 23.34
N SER A 98 -17.30 30.40 23.60
CA SER A 98 -16.70 30.37 24.95
C SER A 98 -16.20 31.74 25.41
N ASP A 99 -15.64 32.54 24.49
CA ASP A 99 -15.07 33.87 24.77
C ASP A 99 -16.09 35.02 24.74
N SER A 100 -17.33 34.75 24.32
CA SER A 100 -18.35 35.81 24.23
C SER A 100 -18.84 36.23 25.63
N PRO A 101 -18.65 37.50 26.04
CA PRO A 101 -19.05 38.02 27.36
C PRO A 101 -20.58 38.10 27.54
N ILE A 102 -21.36 37.77 26.51
CA ILE A 102 -22.82 37.69 26.58
C ILE A 102 -23.21 36.30 27.12
N HIS A 103 -22.85 36.03 28.37
CA HIS A 103 -23.37 34.92 29.15
C HIS A 103 -24.89 35.08 29.29
N GLY A 104 -25.68 34.48 28.39
CA GLY A 104 -27.13 34.34 28.57
C GLY A 104 -28.00 34.53 27.33
N LYS A 105 -27.47 35.02 26.20
CA LYS A 105 -28.18 34.93 24.92
C LYS A 105 -27.42 33.97 24.02
N ALA A 106 -27.70 32.67 24.19
CA ALA A 106 -27.26 31.63 23.28
C ALA A 106 -27.56 32.09 21.85
N CYS A 107 -26.53 32.37 21.05
CA CYS A 107 -26.71 32.72 19.64
C CYS A 107 -27.16 31.46 18.90
N PRO A 108 -28.46 31.29 18.59
CA PRO A 108 -28.98 30.01 18.12
C PRO A 108 -28.38 29.62 16.76
N ASN A 109 -28.00 30.64 15.97
CA ASN A 109 -27.34 30.47 14.68
C ASN A 109 -25.92 29.90 14.80
N LEU A 110 -25.16 30.26 15.85
CA LEU A 110 -23.81 29.70 16.06
C LEU A 110 -23.90 28.25 16.51
N ILE A 111 -24.86 27.93 17.38
CA ILE A 111 -25.12 26.55 17.83
C ILE A 111 -25.61 25.68 16.66
N SER A 112 -26.53 26.19 15.82
CA SER A 112 -27.01 25.45 14.64
C SER A 112 -25.89 25.23 13.61
N THR A 113 -25.01 26.21 13.42
CA THR A 113 -23.85 26.11 12.54
C THR A 113 -22.85 25.07 13.07
N GLN A 114 -22.55 25.08 14.38
CA GLN A 114 -21.69 24.09 15.02
C GLN A 114 -22.25 22.66 14.84
N ASN A 115 -23.54 22.47 15.11
CA ASN A 115 -24.21 21.17 14.93
C ASN A 115 -24.20 20.70 13.47
N THR A 116 -24.29 21.64 12.52
CA THR A 116 -24.23 21.32 11.09
C THR A 116 -22.83 20.85 10.70
N TRP A 117 -21.79 21.56 11.14
CA TRP A 117 -20.40 21.16 10.90
C TRP A 117 -20.08 19.81 11.54
N GLN A 118 -20.58 19.54 12.74
CA GLN A 118 -20.38 18.26 13.39
C GLN A 118 -21.00 17.09 12.60
N LYS A 119 -22.19 17.30 12.02
CA LYS A 119 -22.81 16.30 11.12
C LYS A 119 -22.02 16.10 9.83
N VAL A 120 -21.50 17.17 9.23
CA VAL A 120 -20.67 17.09 8.03
C VAL A 120 -19.38 16.31 8.31
N ILE A 121 -18.69 16.62 9.41
CA ILE A 121 -17.48 15.90 9.84
C ILE A 121 -17.77 14.41 10.00
N GLN A 122 -18.87 14.04 10.67
CA GLN A 122 -19.25 12.63 10.84
C GLN A 122 -19.50 11.93 9.49
N GLN A 123 -20.13 12.60 8.54
CA GLN A 123 -20.37 12.03 7.21
C GLN A 123 -19.05 11.82 6.45
N GLU A 124 -18.13 12.77 6.52
CA GLU A 124 -16.81 12.66 5.90
C GLU A 124 -15.94 11.58 6.57
N GLU A 125 -16.02 11.43 7.90
CA GLU A 125 -15.34 10.35 8.63
C GLU A 125 -15.84 8.98 8.20
N VAL A 126 -17.15 8.80 8.01
CA VAL A 126 -17.72 7.54 7.48
C VAL A 126 -17.24 7.26 6.05
N GLU A 127 -17.12 8.29 5.20
CA GLU A 127 -16.57 8.15 3.85
C GLU A 127 -15.08 7.76 3.90
N ALA A 128 -14.28 8.44 4.72
CA ALA A 128 -12.85 8.16 4.88
C ALA A 128 -12.59 6.73 5.37
N VAL A 129 -13.38 6.23 6.33
CA VAL A 129 -13.28 4.84 6.82
C VAL A 129 -13.58 3.83 5.71
N LYS A 130 -14.57 4.09 4.84
CA LYS A 130 -14.86 3.21 3.70
C LYS A 130 -13.69 3.17 2.71
N ILE A 131 -13.11 4.32 2.40
CA ILE A 131 -11.93 4.40 1.50
C ILE A 131 -10.75 3.65 2.12
N LEU A 132 -10.51 3.83 3.43
CA LEU A 132 -9.46 3.16 4.17
C LEU A 132 -9.63 1.64 4.17
N GLY A 133 -10.85 1.15 4.39
CA GLY A 133 -11.17 -0.28 4.33
C GLY A 133 -10.85 -0.88 2.96
N HIS A 134 -11.24 -0.20 1.87
CA HIS A 134 -10.92 -0.65 0.52
C HIS A 134 -9.41 -0.66 0.23
N LEU A 135 -8.67 0.32 0.75
CA LEU A 135 -7.20 0.35 0.67
C LEU A 135 -6.56 -0.82 1.41
N LEU A 136 -7.06 -1.15 2.60
CA LEU A 136 -6.57 -2.31 3.38
C LEU A 136 -6.83 -3.63 2.66
N GLU A 137 -8.01 -3.80 2.06
CA GLU A 137 -8.32 -4.96 1.20
C GLU A 137 -7.39 -5.06 0.00
N THR A 138 -7.12 -3.94 -0.67
CA THR A 138 -6.19 -3.88 -1.81
C THR A 138 -4.76 -4.27 -1.39
N VAL A 139 -4.33 -3.78 -0.23
CA VAL A 139 -3.03 -4.12 0.36
C VAL A 139 -2.95 -5.61 0.73
N GLN A 140 -4.04 -6.19 1.24
CA GLN A 140 -4.14 -7.61 1.55
C GLN A 140 -3.99 -8.46 0.28
N GLN A 141 -4.69 -8.13 -0.81
CA GLN A 141 -4.55 -8.81 -2.10
C GLN A 141 -3.11 -8.74 -2.65
N LEU A 142 -2.43 -7.61 -2.45
CA LEU A 142 -1.02 -7.47 -2.80
C LEU A 142 -0.12 -8.38 -1.96
N GLN A 143 -0.42 -8.56 -0.66
CA GLN A 143 0.32 -9.48 0.20
C GLN A 143 0.17 -10.93 -0.27
N GLU A 144 -1.05 -11.35 -0.61
CA GLU A 144 -1.31 -12.68 -1.18
C GLU A 144 -0.52 -12.90 -2.48
N GLY A 145 -0.51 -11.91 -3.39
CA GLY A 145 0.30 -11.98 -4.61
C GLY A 145 1.81 -12.05 -4.35
N ILE A 146 2.29 -11.49 -3.23
CA ILE A 146 3.70 -11.56 -2.83
C ILE A 146 4.03 -12.95 -2.27
N GLU A 147 3.17 -13.53 -1.44
CA GLU A 147 3.33 -14.91 -0.95
C GLU A 147 3.38 -15.90 -2.11
N GLU A 148 2.52 -15.70 -3.09
CA GLU A 148 2.55 -16.40 -4.36
C GLU A 148 3.91 -16.24 -5.06
N GLN A 149 4.47 -15.04 -5.11
CA GLN A 149 5.78 -14.82 -5.72
C GLN A 149 6.91 -15.50 -4.93
N GLU A 150 6.83 -15.55 -3.59
CA GLU A 150 7.78 -16.28 -2.74
C GLU A 150 7.75 -17.80 -3.01
N TYR A 151 6.58 -18.36 -3.31
CA TYR A 151 6.47 -19.74 -3.76
C TYR A 151 7.21 -19.98 -5.08
N VAL A 152 7.08 -19.08 -6.06
CA VAL A 152 7.82 -19.16 -7.33
C VAL A 152 9.33 -19.03 -7.10
N VAL A 153 9.76 -18.17 -6.16
CA VAL A 153 11.17 -18.10 -5.70
C VAL A 153 11.67 -19.46 -5.23
N THR A 154 10.88 -20.12 -4.39
CA THR A 154 11.25 -21.43 -3.84
C THR A 154 11.38 -22.47 -4.95
N ASN A 155 10.41 -22.53 -5.87
CA ASN A 155 10.48 -23.43 -7.02
C ASN A 155 11.68 -23.15 -7.92
N GLY A 156 12.02 -21.88 -8.15
CA GLY A 156 13.20 -21.50 -8.91
C GLY A 156 14.48 -22.03 -8.27
N ARG A 157 14.61 -21.93 -6.94
CA ARG A 157 15.77 -22.48 -6.22
C ARG A 157 15.84 -23.99 -6.34
N ILE A 158 14.70 -24.69 -6.29
CA ILE A 158 14.64 -26.14 -6.45
C ILE A 158 15.08 -26.53 -7.86
N GLU A 159 14.47 -25.94 -8.89
CA GLU A 159 14.80 -26.20 -10.30
C GLU A 159 16.27 -25.89 -10.62
N ALA A 160 16.80 -24.80 -10.07
CA ALA A 160 18.20 -24.46 -10.23
C ALA A 160 19.15 -25.41 -9.49
N ALA A 161 18.74 -25.99 -8.37
CA ALA A 161 19.53 -26.99 -7.65
C ALA A 161 19.52 -28.35 -8.38
N LEU A 162 18.41 -28.69 -9.04
CA LEU A 162 18.27 -29.91 -9.85
C LEU A 162 19.05 -29.82 -11.17
N ALA A 163 19.27 -28.61 -11.68
CA ALA A 163 20.07 -28.36 -12.87
C ALA A 163 21.57 -28.52 -12.57
N GLU A 164 22.10 -29.75 -12.59
CA GLU A 164 23.48 -30.10 -12.21
C GLU A 164 24.57 -29.06 -12.61
N ARG A 165 25.09 -29.15 -13.85
CA ARG A 165 26.27 -28.39 -14.30
C ARG A 165 25.99 -26.94 -14.69
N THR A 166 24.71 -26.57 -14.80
CA THR A 166 24.25 -25.28 -15.35
C THR A 166 23.40 -24.48 -14.36
N GLY A 167 23.17 -25.01 -13.15
CA GLY A 167 22.28 -24.45 -12.14
C GLY A 167 22.88 -23.31 -11.33
N ALA A 168 24.21 -23.19 -11.22
CA ALA A 168 24.82 -22.15 -10.39
C ALA A 168 24.43 -20.70 -10.80
N PRO A 169 24.40 -20.32 -12.10
CA PRO A 169 23.85 -19.04 -12.53
C PRO A 169 22.36 -18.86 -12.18
N LEU A 170 21.56 -19.91 -12.29
CA LEU A 170 20.13 -19.88 -11.99
C LEU A 170 19.85 -19.78 -10.48
N MET A 171 20.68 -20.42 -9.66
CA MET A 171 20.64 -20.30 -8.20
C MET A 171 20.89 -18.86 -7.78
N ARG A 172 21.83 -18.17 -8.46
CA ARG A 172 22.06 -16.74 -8.23
C ARG A 172 20.83 -15.92 -8.63
N VAL A 173 20.25 -16.17 -9.81
CA VAL A 173 19.02 -15.49 -10.26
C VAL A 173 17.87 -15.68 -9.26
N SER A 174 17.64 -16.90 -8.78
CA SER A 174 16.59 -17.21 -7.81
C SER A 174 16.82 -16.56 -6.45
N ARG A 175 18.07 -16.55 -5.95
CA ARG A 175 18.43 -15.84 -4.70
C ARG A 175 18.13 -14.36 -4.81
N ASP A 176 18.59 -13.78 -5.90
CA ASP A 176 18.43 -12.38 -6.27
C ASP A 176 16.94 -12.00 -6.37
N MET A 177 16.13 -12.82 -7.04
CA MET A 177 14.67 -12.67 -7.09
C MET A 177 14.07 -12.73 -5.69
N GLY A 178 14.47 -13.69 -4.86
CA GLY A 178 14.01 -13.79 -3.47
C GLY A 178 14.36 -12.57 -2.61
N GLU A 179 15.45 -11.88 -2.88
CA GLU A 179 15.78 -10.61 -2.22
C GLU A 179 14.87 -9.46 -2.69
N ALA A 180 14.61 -9.38 -4.00
CA ALA A 180 13.69 -8.39 -4.53
C ALA A 180 12.26 -8.60 -3.99
N VAL A 181 11.76 -9.84 -3.96
CA VAL A 181 10.43 -10.17 -3.42
C VAL A 181 10.33 -9.82 -1.94
N ARG A 182 11.35 -10.15 -1.13
CA ARG A 182 11.38 -9.75 0.29
C ARG A 182 11.36 -8.24 0.49
N THR A 183 12.00 -7.49 -0.42
CA THR A 183 11.95 -6.02 -0.40
C THR A 183 10.54 -5.50 -0.64
N VAL A 184 9.82 -6.07 -1.62
CA VAL A 184 8.40 -5.76 -1.88
C VAL A 184 7.54 -6.10 -0.67
N ALA A 185 7.72 -7.30 -0.10
CA ALA A 185 7.00 -7.77 1.08
C ALA A 185 7.15 -6.80 2.26
N GLN A 186 8.39 -6.36 2.52
CA GLN A 186 8.67 -5.43 3.60
C GLN A 186 8.03 -4.05 3.37
N ALA A 187 8.10 -3.53 2.15
CA ALA A 187 7.49 -2.27 1.78
C ALA A 187 5.97 -2.28 1.98
N ILE A 188 5.30 -3.34 1.51
CA ILE A 188 3.85 -3.52 1.66
C ILE A 188 3.44 -3.71 3.11
N ARG A 189 4.17 -4.52 3.89
CA ARG A 189 3.90 -4.67 5.34
C ARG A 189 4.03 -3.35 6.10
N SER A 190 5.06 -2.57 5.77
CA SER A 190 5.27 -1.26 6.40
C SER A 190 4.14 -0.30 6.06
N TYR A 191 3.68 -0.30 4.81
CA TYR A 191 2.54 0.51 4.38
C TYR A 191 1.23 0.09 5.05
N ARG A 192 0.94 -1.21 5.09
CA ARG A 192 -0.23 -1.77 5.80
C ARG A 192 -0.28 -1.29 7.25
N HIS A 193 0.85 -1.35 7.94
CA HIS A 193 0.92 -0.92 9.34
C HIS A 193 0.58 0.57 9.52
N GLN A 194 0.97 1.43 8.58
CA GLN A 194 0.58 2.85 8.61
C GLN A 194 -0.93 3.04 8.38
N LEU A 195 -1.55 2.26 7.50
CA LEU A 195 -2.99 2.29 7.26
C LEU A 195 -3.78 1.77 8.48
N GLU A 196 -3.36 0.67 9.09
CA GLU A 196 -4.01 0.11 10.30
C GLU A 196 -3.90 1.06 11.50
N SER A 197 -2.79 1.80 11.61
CA SER A 197 -2.61 2.85 12.62
C SER A 197 -3.65 3.97 12.44
N LEU A 198 -3.88 4.38 11.19
CA LEU A 198 -4.90 5.38 10.83
C LEU A 198 -6.32 4.88 11.11
N GLU A 199 -6.58 3.59 10.88
CA GLU A 199 -7.86 2.94 11.17
C GLU A 199 -8.16 2.95 12.66
N HIS A 200 -7.22 2.51 13.50
CA HIS A 200 -7.37 2.49 14.96
C HIS A 200 -7.67 3.87 15.55
N GLU A 201 -7.02 4.92 15.04
CA GLU A 201 -7.32 6.31 15.44
C GLU A 201 -8.71 6.79 15.02
N SER A 202 -9.22 6.28 13.91
CA SER A 202 -10.54 6.62 13.40
C SER A 202 -11.63 5.88 14.17
N SER A 203 -11.41 4.60 14.47
CA SER A 203 -12.33 3.76 15.26
C SER A 203 -12.43 4.17 16.73
N THR A 204 -11.40 4.81 17.30
CA THR A 204 -11.45 5.32 18.69
C THR A 204 -12.21 6.63 18.83
N ARG A 205 -12.61 7.27 17.71
CA ARG A 205 -13.35 8.54 17.70
C ARG A 205 -14.82 8.42 17.31
N LEU A 206 -15.20 7.30 16.67
CA LEU A 206 -16.60 6.93 16.38
C LEU A 206 -17.26 6.29 17.60
#